data_AF-A0A9X6AGM3-F1
#
_entry.id   AF-A0A9X6AGM3-F1
#
_cell.length_a   1.000
_cell.length_b   1.000
_cell.length_c   1.000
_cell.angle_alpha   90.00
_cell.angle_beta   90.00
_cell.angle_gamma   90.00
#
_symmetry.space_group_name_H-M   'P 1'
#
loop_
_entity.id
_entity.type
_entity.pdbx_description
1 polymer ?
#
loop_
_entity_poly.entity_id
_entity_poly.type
_entity_poly.pdbx_seq_one_letter_code
_entity_poly.pdbx_strand_id
1 'polypeptide(L)'
;PRTVHLLQRKASKVGAGLGKTTGWIHRTELKHRGVTMVPGVQYDRIDDAGLHVTVEGHSQVLEVDTVVLCTGQEPRRDLYEELSAAGGSVHLIGGADVAAELDAKRAIKQGTELAAAL
;
A
#
# COMPACT_ATOMS: atom_id res chain seq x y z
N PRO A 1 20.04 14.39 5.33
CA PRO A 1 19.24 13.39 4.57
C PRO A 1 18.91 12.20 5.48
N ARG A 2 17.73 11.56 5.35
CA ARG A 2 17.40 10.35 6.11
C ARG A 2 17.83 9.10 5.35
N THR A 3 18.24 8.06 6.07
CA THR A 3 18.42 6.71 5.52
C THR A 3 17.06 6.05 5.43
N VAL A 4 16.71 5.49 4.27
CA VAL A 4 15.40 4.90 4.01
C VAL A 4 15.56 3.48 3.49
N HIS A 5 14.87 2.54 4.14
CA HIS A 5 14.75 1.16 3.72
C HIS A 5 13.31 0.92 3.24
N LEU A 6 13.14 0.40 2.03
CA LEU A 6 11.84 0.04 1.47
C LEU A 6 11.78 -1.48 1.29
N LEU A 7 10.89 -2.09 2.07
CA LEU A 7 10.84 -3.53 2.27
C LEU A 7 9.54 -4.10 1.70
N GLN A 8 9.58 -5.32 1.15
CA GLN A 8 8.37 -6.04 0.78
C GLN A 8 8.52 -7.56 0.94
N ARG A 9 7.42 -8.25 1.23
CA ARG A 9 7.38 -9.73 1.33
C ARG A 9 7.58 -10.44 -0.01
N LYS A 10 7.10 -9.84 -1.10
CA LYS A 10 7.21 -10.43 -2.44
C LYS A 10 8.69 -10.49 -2.84
N ALA A 11 9.13 -11.65 -3.34
CA ALA A 11 10.50 -11.84 -3.84
C ALA A 11 10.78 -11.11 -5.17
N SER A 12 9.73 -10.67 -5.88
CA SER A 12 9.90 -9.86 -7.09
C SER A 12 10.57 -8.53 -6.79
N LYS A 13 11.16 -7.89 -7.81
CA LYS A 13 11.78 -6.57 -7.64
C LYS A 13 10.78 -5.57 -7.05
N VAL A 14 11.23 -4.78 -6.08
CA VAL A 14 10.46 -3.66 -5.52
C VAL A 14 9.97 -2.74 -6.64
N GLY A 15 8.67 -2.47 -6.65
CA GLY A 15 8.01 -1.66 -7.68
C GLY A 15 7.88 -2.36 -9.04
N ALA A 16 7.99 -3.68 -9.14
CA ALA A 16 7.77 -4.42 -10.40
C ALA A 16 6.33 -4.25 -10.95
N GLY A 17 5.34 -4.07 -10.08
CA GLY A 17 3.94 -3.86 -10.45
C GLY A 17 3.54 -2.42 -10.78
N LEU A 18 4.48 -1.47 -10.73
CA LEU A 18 4.20 -0.07 -11.06
C LEU A 18 3.87 0.10 -12.55
N GLY A 19 3.22 1.21 -12.89
CA GLY A 19 2.81 1.54 -14.26
C GLY A 19 3.95 1.38 -15.27
N LYS A 20 3.68 0.77 -16.42
CA LYS A 20 4.69 0.36 -17.42
C LYS A 20 5.60 1.51 -17.86
N THR A 21 5.06 2.73 -17.97
CA THR A 21 5.78 3.90 -18.49
C THR A 21 6.44 4.75 -17.41
N THR A 22 5.96 4.71 -16.16
CA THR A 22 6.41 5.59 -15.07
C THR A 22 7.17 4.85 -13.97
N GLY A 23 6.92 3.55 -13.80
CA GLY A 23 7.49 2.76 -12.70
C GLY A 23 9.01 2.69 -12.71
N TRP A 24 9.65 2.75 -13.87
CA TRP A 24 11.10 2.78 -13.97
C TRP A 24 11.70 4.09 -13.48
N ILE A 25 11.03 5.23 -13.72
CA ILE A 25 11.48 6.57 -13.29
C ILE A 25 11.57 6.62 -11.78
N HIS A 26 10.50 6.22 -11.08
CA HIS A 26 10.46 6.22 -9.61
C HIS A 26 11.53 5.32 -9.00
N ARG A 27 11.76 4.12 -9.56
CA ARG A 27 12.82 3.22 -9.06
C ARG A 27 14.21 3.82 -9.22
N THR A 28 14.47 4.46 -10.37
CA THR A 28 15.76 5.13 -10.63
C THR A 28 15.96 6.30 -9.69
N GLU A 29 14.94 7.12 -9.47
CA GLU A 29 14.99 8.25 -8.55
C GLU A 29 15.28 7.81 -7.10
N LEU A 30 14.58 6.79 -6.61
CA LEU A 30 14.82 6.23 -5.28
C LEU A 30 16.25 5.71 -5.13
N LYS A 31 16.76 5.02 -6.16
CA LYS A 31 18.15 4.55 -6.18
C LYS A 31 19.15 5.72 -6.13
N HIS A 32 18.93 6.78 -6.91
CA HIS A 32 19.78 7.98 -6.89
C HIS A 32 19.75 8.70 -5.55
N ARG A 33 18.64 8.62 -4.82
CA ARG A 33 18.51 9.15 -3.44
C ARG A 33 19.09 8.22 -2.37
N GLY A 34 19.68 7.07 -2.76
CA GLY A 34 20.31 6.13 -1.83
C GLY A 34 19.31 5.28 -1.04
N VAL A 35 18.09 5.09 -1.52
CA VAL A 35 17.09 4.25 -0.84
C VAL A 35 17.45 2.77 -1.02
N THR A 36 17.56 2.06 0.10
CA THR A 36 17.80 0.61 0.12
C THR A 36 16.47 -0.11 -0.10
N MET A 37 16.36 -0.89 -1.18
CA MET A 37 15.13 -1.62 -1.53
C MET A 37 15.36 -3.12 -1.37
N VAL A 38 14.64 -3.78 -0.46
CA VAL A 38 14.82 -5.20 -0.13
C VAL A 38 13.52 -5.98 -0.38
N PRO A 39 13.48 -6.86 -1.40
CA PRO A 39 12.37 -7.79 -1.59
C PRO A 39 12.55 -9.06 -0.75
N GLY A 40 11.52 -9.92 -0.70
CA GLY A 40 11.60 -11.23 -0.06
C GLY A 40 11.77 -11.19 1.47
N VAL A 41 11.33 -10.10 2.10
CA VAL A 41 11.51 -9.88 3.54
C VAL A 41 10.41 -10.59 4.33
N GLN A 42 10.80 -11.34 5.36
CA GLN A 42 9.90 -11.75 6.44
C GLN A 42 10.04 -10.76 7.60
N TYR A 43 8.92 -10.25 8.11
CA TYR A 43 8.90 -9.37 9.28
C TYR A 43 8.69 -10.21 10.53
N ASP A 44 9.63 -10.17 11.46
CA ASP A 44 9.61 -11.04 12.64
C ASP A 44 8.99 -10.30 13.84
N ARG A 45 9.46 -9.08 14.13
CA ARG A 45 8.95 -8.22 15.24
C ARG A 45 9.47 -6.78 15.16
N ILE A 46 8.89 -5.90 15.97
CA ILE A 46 9.35 -4.53 16.20
C ILE A 46 9.59 -4.36 17.70
N ASP A 47 10.73 -3.80 18.09
CA ASP A 47 11.06 -3.44 19.48
C ASP A 47 11.97 -2.20 19.54
N ASP A 48 12.51 -1.92 20.72
CA ASP A 48 13.41 -0.78 20.95
C ASP A 48 14.73 -0.85 20.17
N ALA A 49 15.16 -2.03 19.70
CA ALA A 49 16.33 -2.19 18.83
C ALA A 49 15.99 -1.92 17.35
N GLY A 50 14.71 -1.87 16.98
CA GLY A 50 14.23 -1.53 15.65
C GLY A 50 13.38 -2.61 15.01
N LEU A 51 13.52 -2.79 13.70
CA LEU A 51 12.73 -3.74 12.91
C LEU A 51 13.53 -5.03 12.68
N HIS A 52 13.05 -6.13 13.26
CA HIS A 52 13.62 -7.47 13.12
C HIS A 52 13.07 -8.13 11.87
N VAL A 53 13.96 -8.55 10.97
CA VAL A 53 13.58 -9.17 9.71
C VAL A 53 14.45 -10.37 9.39
N THR A 54 13.88 -11.29 8.62
CA THR A 54 14.61 -12.39 8.00
C THR A 54 14.61 -12.19 6.49
N VAL A 55 15.79 -12.18 5.88
CA VAL A 55 15.98 -12.02 4.43
C VAL A 55 16.82 -13.18 3.94
N GLU A 56 16.29 -13.96 2.98
CA GLU A 56 16.95 -15.16 2.44
C GLU A 56 17.37 -16.16 3.55
N GLY A 57 16.59 -16.25 4.62
CA GLY A 57 16.86 -17.13 5.76
C GLY A 57 17.85 -16.56 6.80
N HIS A 58 18.39 -15.37 6.56
CA HIS A 58 19.29 -14.69 7.50
C HIS A 58 18.53 -13.64 8.32
N SER A 59 18.52 -13.82 9.65
CA SER A 59 17.93 -12.86 10.58
C SER A 59 18.87 -11.65 10.77
N GLN A 60 18.29 -10.45 10.76
CA GLN A 60 18.98 -9.19 11.01
C GLN A 60 18.05 -8.17 11.68
N VAL A 61 18.65 -7.20 12.36
CA VAL A 61 17.93 -6.05 12.94
C VAL A 61 18.25 -4.82 12.11
N LEU A 62 17.21 -4.16 11.60
CA LEU A 62 17.32 -2.82 11.04
C LEU A 62 17.10 -1.82 12.18
N GLU A 63 18.19 -1.25 12.66
CA GLU A 63 18.18 -0.17 13.65
C GLU A 63 17.58 1.09 13.00
N VAL A 64 16.27 1.26 13.13
CA VAL A 64 15.51 2.36 12.54
C VAL A 64 14.71 3.09 13.59
N ASP A 65 14.67 4.42 13.49
CA ASP A 65 13.95 5.28 14.43
C ASP A 65 12.44 5.35 14.10
N THR A 66 12.03 4.91 12.91
CA THR A 66 10.65 5.03 12.43
C THR A 66 10.32 3.90 11.47
N VAL A 67 9.20 3.22 11.74
CA VAL A 67 8.60 2.22 10.83
C VAL A 67 7.32 2.81 10.24
N VAL A 68 7.27 2.94 8.91
CA VAL A 68 6.08 3.42 8.19
C VAL A 68 5.38 2.23 7.54
N LEU A 69 4.14 1.97 7.94
CA LEU A 69 3.34 0.86 7.41
C LEU A 69 2.60 1.28 6.14
N CYS A 70 3.08 0.79 5.00
CA CYS A 70 2.44 0.96 3.69
C CYS A 70 1.92 -0.39 3.17
N THR A 71 1.09 -1.09 3.96
CA THR A 71 0.76 -2.52 3.78
C THR A 71 -0.53 -2.80 3.02
N GLY A 72 -1.03 -1.81 2.27
CA GLY A 72 -2.30 -1.89 1.55
C GLY A 72 -3.42 -1.14 2.25
N GLN A 73 -4.65 -1.41 1.84
CA GLN A 73 -5.86 -0.72 2.29
C GLN A 73 -7.04 -1.68 2.32
N GLU A 74 -8.00 -1.41 3.21
CA GLU A 74 -9.25 -2.15 3.36
C GLU A 74 -10.44 -1.23 3.07
N PRO A 75 -11.55 -1.73 2.50
CA PRO A 75 -12.74 -0.92 2.30
C PRO A 75 -13.31 -0.47 3.65
N ARG A 76 -13.67 0.81 3.76
CA ARG A 76 -14.31 1.37 4.96
C ARG A 76 -15.81 1.53 4.71
N ARG A 77 -16.63 0.71 5.38
CA ARG A 77 -18.08 0.59 5.10
C ARG A 77 -19.01 0.82 6.29
N ASP A 78 -18.50 1.18 7.48
CA ASP A 78 -19.31 1.33 8.70
C ASP A 78 -20.62 2.13 8.47
N LEU A 79 -20.51 3.32 7.87
CA LEU A 79 -21.67 4.18 7.61
C LEU A 79 -22.63 3.60 6.57
N TYR A 80 -22.12 2.88 5.58
CA TYR A 80 -22.97 2.21 4.58
C TYR A 80 -23.81 1.13 5.25
N GLU A 81 -23.21 0.33 6.14
CA GLU A 81 -23.89 -0.74 6.86
C GLU A 81 -24.97 -0.17 7.81
N GLU A 82 -24.63 0.88 8.56
CA GLU A 82 -25.58 1.58 9.45
C GLU A 82 -26.80 2.13 8.69
N LEU A 83 -26.57 2.84 7.58
CA LEU A 83 -27.66 3.45 6.80
C LEU A 83 -28.50 2.40 6.05
N SER A 84 -27.86 1.34 5.54
CA SER A 84 -28.55 0.22 4.92
C SER A 84 -29.45 -0.51 5.91
N ALA A 85 -28.95 -0.77 7.13
CA ALA A 85 -29.73 -1.38 8.20
C ALA A 85 -30.92 -0.53 8.66
N ALA A 86 -30.81 0.80 8.56
CA ALA A 86 -31.89 1.75 8.79
C ALA A 86 -32.91 1.83 7.63
N GLY A 87 -32.76 1.04 6.57
CA GLY A 87 -33.63 1.04 5.40
C GLY A 87 -33.36 2.17 4.41
N GLY A 88 -32.23 2.85 4.52
CA GLY A 88 -31.81 3.90 3.60
C GLY A 88 -31.44 3.33 2.22
N SER A 89 -31.77 4.07 1.16
CA SER A 89 -31.24 3.80 -0.17
C SER A 89 -29.81 4.35 -0.27
N VAL A 90 -28.83 3.46 -0.30
CA VAL A 90 -27.40 3.79 -0.25
C VAL A 90 -26.61 3.08 -1.32
N HIS A 91 -25.56 3.74 -1.82
CA HIS A 91 -24.67 3.22 -2.86
C HIS A 91 -23.20 3.27 -2.42
N LEU A 92 -22.41 2.29 -2.85
CA LEU A 92 -20.96 2.27 -2.67
C LEU A 92 -20.25 2.58 -3.98
N ILE A 93 -19.22 3.43 -3.93
CA ILE A 93 -18.29 3.71 -5.02
C ILE A 93 -16.86 3.85 -4.48
N GLY A 94 -15.87 3.70 -5.35
CA GLY A 94 -14.46 3.96 -5.02
C GLY A 94 -13.89 3.00 -3.99
N GLY A 95 -13.02 3.50 -3.10
CA GLY A 95 -12.33 2.68 -2.10
C GLY A 95 -13.26 2.00 -1.10
N ALA A 96 -14.43 2.60 -0.82
CA ALA A 96 -15.45 2.00 0.05
C ALA A 96 -16.14 0.80 -0.60
N ASP A 97 -16.29 0.80 -1.93
CA ASP A 97 -16.72 -0.37 -2.68
C ASP A 97 -15.61 -1.42 -2.72
N VAL A 98 -14.41 -1.06 -3.19
CA VAL A 98 -13.29 -2.00 -3.22
C VAL A 98 -12.01 -1.21 -2.99
N ALA A 99 -11.21 -1.60 -2.02
CA ALA A 99 -9.90 -1.01 -1.78
C ALA A 99 -8.84 -1.79 -2.57
N ALA A 100 -8.48 -1.29 -3.75
CA ALA A 100 -7.45 -1.87 -4.61
C ALA A 100 -6.28 -0.90 -4.79
N GLU A 101 -5.07 -1.38 -5.09
CA GLU A 101 -3.91 -0.51 -5.32
C GLU A 101 -4.15 0.43 -6.52
N LEU A 102 -3.86 1.74 -6.36
CA LEU A 102 -3.97 2.78 -7.41
C LEU A 102 -5.36 2.84 -8.09
N ASP A 103 -6.38 3.31 -7.37
CA ASP A 103 -7.78 3.15 -7.75
C ASP A 103 -8.53 4.43 -8.16
N ALA A 104 -7.88 5.61 -8.13
CA ALA A 104 -8.55 6.90 -8.38
C ALA A 104 -9.34 6.94 -9.70
N LYS A 105 -8.78 6.42 -10.79
CA LYS A 105 -9.46 6.34 -12.10
C LYS A 105 -10.76 5.54 -12.02
N ARG A 106 -10.76 4.43 -11.29
CA ARG A 106 -11.93 3.57 -11.13
C ARG A 106 -12.96 4.23 -10.21
N ALA A 107 -12.52 4.82 -9.10
CA ALA A 107 -13.40 5.55 -8.19
C ALA A 107 -14.15 6.68 -8.91
N ILE A 108 -13.44 7.47 -9.72
CA ILE A 108 -14.03 8.52 -10.55
C ILE A 108 -15.03 7.93 -11.53
N LYS A 109 -14.65 6.87 -12.25
CA LYS A 109 -15.54 6.20 -13.22
C LYS A 109 -16.84 5.72 -12.57
N GLN A 110 -16.75 5.02 -11.43
CA GLN A 110 -17.92 4.51 -10.69
C GLN A 110 -18.82 5.65 -10.22
N GLY A 111 -18.26 6.73 -9.69
CA GLY A 111 -19.03 7.91 -9.30
C GLY A 111 -19.77 8.54 -10.49
N THR A 112 -19.08 8.69 -11.63
CA THR A 112 -19.68 9.22 -12.86
C THR A 112 -20.81 8.34 -13.39
N GLU A 113 -20.60 7.02 -13.44
CA GLU A 113 -21.60 6.07 -13.95
C GLU A 113 -22.82 6.00 -13.02
N LEU A 114 -22.62 5.99 -11.70
CA LEU A 114 -23.72 6.02 -10.73
C LEU A 114 -24.53 7.31 -10.87
N ALA A 115 -23.88 8.47 -10.93
CA ALA A 115 -24.56 9.76 -11.06
C ALA A 115 -25.39 9.87 -12.35
N ALA A 116 -24.96 9.23 -13.43
CA ALA A 116 -25.70 9.22 -14.70
C ALA A 116 -26.92 8.26 -14.70
N ALA A 117 -26.98 7.33 -13.75
CA ALA A 117 -28.04 6.32 -13.64
C ALA A 117 -29.12 6.65 -12.59
N LEU A 118 -28.89 7.66 -11.75
CA LEU A 118 -29.86 8.22 -10.80
C LEU A 118 -30.76 9.25 -11.49
#